data_AF-A0A358QZM3-F1
#
_entry.id   AF-A0A358QZM3-F1
#
_cell.length_a   1.000
_cell.length_b   1.000
_cell.length_c   1.000
_cell.angle_alpha   90.00
_cell.angle_beta   90.00
_cell.angle_gamma   90.00
#
_symmetry.space_group_name_H-M   'P 1'
#
loop_
_entity.id
_entity.type
_entity.pdbx_description
1 polymer ?
#
loop_
_entity_poly.entity_id
_entity_poly.type
_entity_poly.pdbx_seq_one_letter_code
_entity_poly.pdbx_strand_id
1 'polypeptide(L)'
;MSNLFWYICLAIIGVGITAYTIYTKKHIYKVSTLMVFYLFAAGTTWIGEFIVLGLFNSYAYKTGLFTNPWAENLLGHLILNTTLYPAIAIVMVAYKLRYAGVILVTALFLLTEYLFVTMGLYEHHWWKYYMTATAIVIFLLVSRYWFARMNQKPYGLTRALTFYFAALLIIHTPAPILLLLGKQHYEIGIIDSWAGDFYLSSIIIIFFYHLAESFLLVLFACVFNKWYWKVIPFILPLVVQSIFTKMNILVLDDQWKLVYTLLIYEIFIAIFILLEKYTLKPDLNNRYII
;
A
#
# COMPACT_ATOMS: atom_id res chain seq x y z
N MET A 1 -24.27 -1.30 -15.86
CA MET A 1 -23.15 -0.44 -15.45
C MET A 1 -22.00 -1.35 -15.06
N SER A 2 -20.76 -1.06 -15.45
CA SER A 2 -19.62 -1.89 -15.02
C SER A 2 -19.48 -1.80 -13.49
N ASN A 3 -19.29 -2.93 -12.83
CA ASN A 3 -19.09 -3.01 -11.37
C ASN A 3 -17.99 -2.06 -10.89
N LEU A 4 -16.96 -1.86 -11.71
CA LEU A 4 -15.82 -0.95 -11.49
C LEU A 4 -16.27 0.47 -11.15
N PHE A 5 -17.40 0.94 -11.67
CA PHE A 5 -17.94 2.27 -11.39
C PHE A 5 -18.05 2.54 -9.87
N TRP A 6 -18.57 1.58 -9.11
CA TRP A 6 -18.75 1.71 -7.67
C TRP A 6 -17.42 1.82 -6.92
N TYR A 7 -16.42 1.05 -7.33
CA TYR A 7 -15.07 1.10 -6.77
C TYR A 7 -14.42 2.47 -7.04
N ILE A 8 -14.55 2.99 -8.26
CA ILE A 8 -14.02 4.31 -8.62
C ILE A 8 -14.75 5.43 -7.87
N CYS A 9 -16.06 5.35 -7.67
CA CYS A 9 -16.78 6.32 -6.84
C CYS A 9 -16.24 6.36 -5.40
N LEU A 10 -16.04 5.20 -4.76
CA LEU A 10 -15.43 5.15 -3.42
C LEU A 10 -14.01 5.71 -3.42
N ALA A 11 -13.22 5.43 -4.46
CA ALA A 11 -11.88 5.95 -4.61
C ALA A 11 -11.84 7.49 -4.69
N ILE A 12 -12.70 8.07 -5.52
CA ILE A 12 -12.85 9.52 -5.67
C ILE A 12 -13.29 10.15 -4.34
N ILE A 13 -14.24 9.54 -3.64
CA ILE A 13 -14.67 10.00 -2.30
C ILE A 13 -13.50 9.97 -1.32
N GLY A 14 -12.74 8.86 -1.26
CA GLY A 14 -11.59 8.72 -0.38
C GLY A 14 -10.50 9.76 -0.64
N VAL A 15 -10.11 9.93 -1.92
CA VAL A 15 -9.11 10.94 -2.32
C VAL A 15 -9.62 12.35 -2.04
N GLY A 16 -10.88 12.64 -2.37
CA GLY A 16 -11.51 13.95 -2.14
C GLY A 16 -11.55 14.33 -0.65
N ILE A 17 -11.99 13.41 0.21
CA ILE A 17 -12.01 13.60 1.66
C ILE A 17 -10.59 13.80 2.21
N THR A 18 -9.61 13.06 1.70
CA THR A 18 -8.20 13.20 2.09
C THR A 18 -7.69 14.60 1.75
N ALA A 19 -7.87 15.02 0.49
CA ALA A 19 -7.44 16.34 0.01
C ALA A 19 -8.10 17.46 0.81
N TYR A 20 -9.41 17.37 1.03
CA TYR A 20 -10.17 18.32 1.84
C TYR A 20 -9.68 18.38 3.30
N THR A 21 -9.42 17.23 3.91
CA THR A 21 -8.94 17.14 5.30
C THR A 21 -7.56 17.75 5.44
N ILE A 22 -6.63 17.40 4.54
CA ILE A 22 -5.26 17.97 4.52
C ILE A 22 -5.34 19.49 4.32
N TYR A 23 -6.14 19.96 3.36
CA TYR A 23 -6.31 21.38 3.09
C TYR A 23 -6.83 22.15 4.32
N THR A 24 -7.84 21.60 4.99
CA THR A 24 -8.47 22.23 6.17
C THR A 24 -7.55 22.19 7.40
N LYS A 25 -6.72 21.15 7.53
CA LYS A 25 -5.88 20.91 8.72
C LYS A 25 -4.40 21.29 8.53
N LYS A 26 -4.04 21.89 7.39
CA LYS A 26 -2.67 22.36 7.08
C LYS A 26 -2.09 23.37 8.08
N HIS A 27 -2.94 24.12 8.78
CA HIS A 27 -2.53 25.08 9.82
C HIS A 27 -2.20 24.40 11.16
N ILE A 28 -2.68 23.18 11.38
CA ILE A 28 -2.47 22.41 12.62
C ILE A 28 -1.35 21.41 12.44
N TYR A 29 -1.31 20.71 11.30
CA TYR A 29 -0.31 19.70 10.99
C TYR A 29 0.41 20.06 9.69
N LYS A 30 1.72 19.79 9.63
CA LYS A 30 2.49 19.93 8.39
C LYS A 30 1.89 19.00 7.33
N VAL A 31 1.64 19.52 6.13
CA VAL A 31 1.09 18.77 4.99
C VAL A 31 1.90 17.50 4.73
N SER A 32 3.23 17.61 4.76
CA SER A 32 4.16 16.49 4.62
C SER A 32 3.91 15.36 5.62
N THR A 33 3.59 15.70 6.87
CA THR A 33 3.35 14.70 7.93
C THR A 33 2.06 13.94 7.65
N LEU A 34 1.00 14.64 7.22
CA LEU A 34 -0.26 14.00 6.83
C LEU A 34 -0.09 13.12 5.58
N MET A 35 0.66 13.59 4.57
CA MET A 35 0.93 12.78 3.37
C MET A 35 1.72 11.51 3.68
N VAL A 36 2.78 11.60 4.49
CA VAL A 36 3.53 10.40 4.88
C VAL A 36 2.68 9.45 5.72
N PHE A 37 1.83 9.98 6.60
CA PHE A 37 0.90 9.15 7.36
C PHE A 37 -0.11 8.43 6.46
N TYR A 38 -0.61 9.10 5.42
CA TYR A 38 -1.49 8.49 4.43
C TYR A 38 -0.81 7.28 3.75
N LEU A 39 0.43 7.46 3.29
CA LEU A 39 1.21 6.38 2.67
C LEU A 39 1.50 5.24 3.65
N PHE A 40 1.81 5.57 4.91
CA PHE A 40 1.95 4.58 5.98
C PHE A 40 0.66 3.79 6.17
N ALA A 41 -0.48 4.46 6.30
CA ALA A 41 -1.78 3.82 6.51
C ALA A 41 -2.15 2.90 5.34
N ALA A 42 -1.93 3.35 4.10
CA ALA A 42 -2.11 2.53 2.91
C ALA A 42 -1.14 1.33 2.89
N GLY A 43 0.15 1.53 3.17
CA GLY A 43 1.10 0.43 3.25
C GLY A 43 0.71 -0.63 4.29
N THR A 44 0.18 -0.22 5.45
CA THR A 44 -0.30 -1.17 6.47
C THR A 44 -1.52 -1.97 6.03
N THR A 45 -2.45 -1.35 5.30
CA THR A 45 -3.66 -2.04 4.81
C THR A 45 -3.32 -3.02 3.69
N TRP A 46 -2.32 -2.72 2.86
CA TRP A 46 -1.81 -3.65 1.85
C TRP A 46 -1.25 -4.94 2.45
N ILE A 47 -0.50 -4.86 3.57
CA ILE A 47 -0.06 -6.07 4.27
C ILE A 47 -1.26 -6.85 4.83
N GLY A 48 -2.18 -6.16 5.49
CA GLY A 48 -3.37 -6.79 6.06
C GLY A 48 -4.19 -7.53 5.00
N GLU A 49 -4.40 -6.89 3.86
CA GLU A 49 -5.14 -7.50 2.76
C GLU A 49 -4.38 -8.64 2.10
N PHE A 50 -3.07 -8.50 1.87
CA PHE A 50 -2.30 -9.61 1.31
C PHE A 50 -2.42 -10.88 2.17
N ILE A 51 -2.40 -10.73 3.50
CA ILE A 51 -2.60 -11.87 4.40
C ILE A 51 -4.02 -12.43 4.21
N VAL A 52 -5.04 -11.59 4.36
CA VAL A 52 -6.43 -12.02 4.45
C VAL A 52 -6.99 -12.49 3.09
N LEU A 53 -6.78 -11.71 2.04
CA LEU A 53 -7.23 -11.98 0.67
C LEU A 53 -6.21 -12.81 -0.11
N GLY A 54 -4.95 -12.37 -0.16
CA GLY A 54 -3.92 -12.99 -1.00
C GLY A 54 -3.58 -14.42 -0.57
N LEU A 55 -3.29 -14.64 0.71
CA LEU A 55 -2.90 -15.95 1.22
C LEU A 55 -4.07 -16.86 1.58
N PHE A 56 -5.15 -16.29 2.14
CA PHE A 56 -6.24 -17.08 2.69
C PHE A 56 -7.55 -17.00 1.88
N ASN A 57 -7.60 -16.22 0.79
CA ASN A 57 -8.77 -16.09 -0.07
C ASN A 57 -10.06 -15.89 0.72
N SER A 58 -10.09 -14.92 1.64
CA SER A 58 -11.19 -14.77 2.60
C SER A 58 -12.49 -14.23 2.01
N TYR A 59 -12.37 -13.49 0.91
CA TYR A 59 -13.44 -12.88 0.12
C TYR A 59 -12.96 -12.66 -1.32
N ALA A 60 -13.86 -12.19 -2.18
CA ALA A 60 -13.52 -11.77 -3.53
C ALA A 60 -14.14 -10.42 -3.90
N TYR A 61 -13.35 -9.57 -4.56
CA TYR A 61 -13.82 -8.37 -5.26
C TYR A 61 -14.22 -8.72 -6.69
N LYS A 62 -15.39 -8.25 -7.12
CA LYS A 62 -15.91 -8.42 -8.49
C LYS A 62 -15.98 -7.08 -9.19
N THR A 63 -14.86 -6.65 -9.76
CA THR A 63 -14.72 -5.36 -10.46
C THR A 63 -15.39 -5.34 -11.83
N GLY A 64 -15.65 -6.50 -12.43
CA GLY A 64 -16.21 -6.68 -13.76
C GLY A 64 -15.29 -6.26 -14.90
N LEU A 65 -13.99 -6.01 -14.63
CA LEU A 65 -13.03 -5.61 -15.66
C LEU A 65 -12.24 -6.80 -16.21
N PHE A 66 -11.90 -7.76 -15.35
CA PHE A 66 -11.11 -8.94 -15.71
C PHE A 66 -11.96 -10.20 -15.59
N THR A 67 -11.63 -11.22 -16.38
CA THR A 67 -12.24 -12.55 -16.29
C THR A 67 -11.62 -13.40 -15.17
N ASN A 68 -10.36 -13.13 -14.84
CA ASN A 68 -9.63 -13.86 -13.81
C ASN A 68 -9.98 -13.31 -12.41
N PRO A 69 -10.44 -14.15 -11.45
CA PRO A 69 -10.82 -13.69 -10.12
C PRO A 69 -9.68 -13.02 -9.33
N TRP A 70 -8.43 -13.49 -9.49
CA TRP A 70 -7.27 -12.90 -8.82
C TRP A 70 -6.88 -11.54 -9.39
N ALA A 71 -7.07 -11.33 -10.70
CA ALA A 71 -6.91 -10.01 -11.31
C ALA A 71 -7.98 -9.02 -10.81
N GLU A 72 -9.23 -9.47 -10.67
CA GLU A 72 -10.30 -8.64 -10.08
C GLU A 72 -10.00 -8.29 -8.62
N ASN A 73 -9.58 -9.29 -7.83
CA ASN A 73 -9.16 -9.12 -6.45
C ASN A 73 -8.03 -8.10 -6.33
N LEU A 74 -7.00 -8.23 -7.17
CA LEU A 74 -5.88 -7.31 -7.20
C LEU A 74 -6.32 -5.88 -7.52
N LEU A 75 -7.19 -5.69 -8.52
CA LEU A 75 -7.69 -4.36 -8.86
C LEU A 75 -8.53 -3.75 -7.73
N GLY A 76 -9.47 -4.50 -7.17
CA GLY A 76 -10.31 -4.05 -6.05
C GLY A 76 -9.47 -3.68 -4.84
N HIS A 77 -8.48 -4.53 -4.53
CA HIS A 77 -7.49 -4.31 -3.49
C HIS A 77 -6.74 -2.98 -3.69
N LEU A 78 -6.11 -2.79 -4.86
CA LEU A 78 -5.33 -1.59 -5.18
C LEU A 78 -6.17 -0.31 -5.04
N ILE A 79 -7.41 -0.34 -5.54
CA ILE A 79 -8.29 0.82 -5.47
C ILE A 79 -8.64 1.15 -4.01
N LEU A 80 -9.22 0.21 -3.27
CA LEU A 80 -9.79 0.51 -1.95
C LEU A 80 -8.73 0.73 -0.88
N ASN A 81 -7.64 -0.04 -0.90
CA ASN A 81 -6.60 0.04 0.14
C ASN A 81 -5.67 1.24 -0.06
N THR A 82 -5.55 1.76 -1.29
CA THR A 82 -4.78 2.98 -1.56
C THR A 82 -5.59 4.24 -1.34
N THR A 83 -6.93 4.16 -1.33
CA THR A 83 -7.79 5.35 -1.29
C THR A 83 -8.60 5.46 -0.01
N LEU A 84 -9.52 4.52 0.23
CA LEU A 84 -10.56 4.64 1.25
C LEU A 84 -10.03 4.47 2.67
N TYR A 85 -9.28 3.39 2.92
CA TYR A 85 -8.68 3.12 4.23
C TYR A 85 -7.75 4.25 4.73
N PRO A 86 -6.75 4.68 3.96
CA PRO A 86 -5.85 5.75 4.40
C PRO A 86 -6.58 7.10 4.50
N ALA A 87 -7.62 7.37 3.70
CA ALA A 87 -8.44 8.57 3.83
C ALA A 87 -9.12 8.65 5.20
N ILE A 88 -9.73 7.53 5.61
CA ILE A 88 -10.41 7.43 6.89
C ILE A 88 -9.41 7.52 8.05
N ALA A 89 -8.23 6.93 7.94
CA ALA A 89 -7.17 7.11 8.92
C ALA A 89 -6.79 8.60 9.07
N ILE A 90 -6.64 9.33 7.96
CA ILE A 90 -6.37 10.77 7.95
C ILE A 90 -7.48 11.55 8.67
N VAL A 91 -8.75 11.30 8.34
CA VAL A 91 -9.88 11.97 9.00
C VAL A 91 -9.86 11.71 10.50
N MET A 92 -9.69 10.45 10.90
CA MET A 92 -9.69 10.04 12.30
C MET A 92 -8.61 10.77 13.11
N VAL A 93 -7.39 10.87 12.60
CA VAL A 93 -6.29 11.52 13.33
C VAL A 93 -6.34 13.04 13.24
N ALA A 94 -6.71 13.60 12.09
CA ALA A 94 -6.69 15.03 11.86
C ALA A 94 -7.82 15.76 12.61
N TYR A 95 -8.98 15.12 12.77
CA TYR A 95 -10.11 15.62 13.58
C TYR A 95 -10.10 15.08 15.01
N LYS A 96 -9.11 14.27 15.40
CA LYS A 96 -8.98 13.67 16.75
C LYS A 96 -10.24 12.93 17.18
N LEU A 97 -10.88 12.22 16.24
CA LEU A 97 -12.10 11.48 16.50
C LEU A 97 -11.83 10.35 17.49
N ARG A 98 -12.73 10.21 18.47
CA ARG A 98 -12.65 9.21 19.55
C ARG A 98 -13.58 8.02 19.24
N TYR A 99 -14.10 7.36 20.28
CA TYR A 99 -14.94 6.18 20.15
C TYR A 99 -16.17 6.37 19.25
N ALA A 100 -16.86 7.51 19.33
CA ALA A 100 -17.99 7.81 18.46
C ALA A 100 -17.59 7.81 16.96
N GLY A 101 -16.41 8.33 16.64
CA GLY A 101 -15.90 8.31 15.27
C GLY A 101 -15.52 6.90 14.82
N VAL A 102 -14.92 6.09 15.69
CA VAL A 102 -14.65 4.67 15.41
C VAL A 102 -15.94 3.93 15.10
N ILE A 103 -16.97 4.07 15.94
CA ILE A 103 -18.28 3.42 15.74
C ILE A 103 -18.91 3.86 14.41
N LEU A 104 -18.93 5.16 14.14
CA LEU A 104 -19.51 5.69 12.90
C LEU A 104 -18.78 5.16 11.66
N VAL A 105 -17.45 5.21 11.65
CA VAL A 105 -16.64 4.70 10.54
C VAL A 105 -16.87 3.21 10.36
N THR A 106 -16.82 2.42 11.43
CA THR A 106 -17.10 0.99 11.36
C THR A 106 -18.49 0.71 10.78
N ALA A 107 -19.51 1.43 11.21
CA ALA A 107 -20.86 1.31 10.65
C ALA A 107 -20.91 1.63 9.14
N LEU A 108 -20.19 2.66 8.69
CA LEU A 108 -20.11 3.02 7.26
C LEU A 108 -19.40 1.95 6.42
N PHE A 109 -18.33 1.34 6.94
CA PHE A 109 -17.66 0.22 6.26
C PHE A 109 -18.56 -1.00 6.18
N LEU A 110 -19.24 -1.36 7.27
CA LEU A 110 -20.20 -2.49 7.26
C LEU A 110 -21.37 -2.24 6.32
N LEU A 111 -21.89 -1.01 6.28
CA LEU A 111 -22.93 -0.63 5.33
C LEU A 111 -22.44 -0.77 3.89
N THR A 112 -21.23 -0.29 3.60
CA THR A 112 -20.62 -0.40 2.27
C THR A 112 -20.42 -1.86 1.87
N GLU A 113 -19.88 -2.69 2.78
CA GLU A 113 -19.71 -4.13 2.58
C GLU A 113 -21.07 -4.81 2.32
N TYR A 114 -22.09 -4.51 3.13
CA TYR A 114 -23.44 -5.06 2.97
C TYR A 114 -24.05 -4.72 1.61
N LEU A 115 -23.93 -3.45 1.19
CA LEU A 115 -24.39 -2.99 -0.11
C LEU A 115 -23.63 -3.69 -1.24
N PHE A 116 -22.32 -3.84 -1.12
CA PHE A 116 -21.49 -4.51 -2.13
C PHE A 116 -21.83 -6.00 -2.25
N VAL A 117 -22.10 -6.70 -1.14
CA VAL A 117 -22.57 -8.08 -1.15
C VAL A 117 -23.93 -8.19 -1.84
N THR A 118 -24.87 -7.31 -1.49
CA THR A 118 -26.24 -7.36 -2.04
C THR A 118 -26.27 -7.03 -3.54
N MET A 119 -25.37 -6.17 -4.00
CA MET A 119 -25.19 -5.85 -5.42
C MET A 119 -24.34 -6.88 -6.18
N GLY A 120 -23.80 -7.91 -5.51
CA GLY A 120 -22.91 -8.90 -6.13
C GLY A 120 -21.54 -8.36 -6.55
N LEU A 121 -21.11 -7.23 -5.97
CA LEU A 121 -19.80 -6.61 -6.20
C LEU A 121 -18.71 -7.23 -5.32
N TYR A 122 -19.11 -7.87 -4.22
CA TYR A 122 -18.23 -8.47 -3.22
C TYR A 122 -18.82 -9.79 -2.76
N GLU A 123 -17.98 -10.79 -2.57
CA GLU A 123 -18.39 -12.12 -2.12
C GLU A 123 -17.61 -12.54 -0.88
N HIS A 124 -18.33 -12.99 0.14
CA HIS A 124 -17.72 -13.61 1.30
C HIS A 124 -17.42 -15.07 1.01
N HIS A 125 -16.18 -15.51 1.27
CA HIS A 125 -15.89 -16.93 1.40
C HIS A 125 -16.05 -17.33 2.87
N TRP A 126 -15.02 -17.11 3.68
CA TRP A 126 -15.05 -17.33 5.13
C TRP A 126 -15.05 -16.04 5.95
N TRP A 127 -14.70 -14.90 5.34
CA TRP A 127 -14.77 -13.59 5.99
C TRP A 127 -16.21 -13.21 6.31
N LYS A 128 -16.46 -12.69 7.52
CA LYS A 128 -17.79 -12.27 7.97
C LYS A 128 -17.76 -10.80 8.38
N TYR A 129 -18.93 -10.16 8.36
CA TYR A 129 -19.09 -8.74 8.74
C TYR A 129 -18.43 -8.37 10.08
N TYR A 130 -18.53 -9.20 11.12
CA TYR A 130 -17.90 -8.92 12.42
C TYR A 130 -16.37 -8.86 12.34
N MET A 131 -15.76 -9.55 11.37
CA MET A 131 -14.32 -9.53 11.13
C MET A 131 -13.90 -8.21 10.50
N THR A 132 -14.66 -7.69 9.53
CA THR A 132 -14.49 -6.31 9.02
C THR A 132 -14.60 -5.30 10.15
N ALA A 133 -15.63 -5.42 10.99
CA ALA A 133 -15.82 -4.53 12.12
C ALA A 133 -14.59 -4.52 13.04
N THR A 134 -14.09 -5.71 13.37
CA THR A 134 -12.91 -5.90 14.23
C THR A 134 -11.65 -5.33 13.57
N ALA A 135 -11.42 -5.62 12.30
CA ALA A 135 -10.26 -5.13 11.55
C ALA A 135 -10.23 -3.61 11.46
N ILE A 136 -11.39 -2.97 11.17
CA ILE A 136 -11.51 -1.51 11.13
C ILE A 136 -11.22 -0.90 12.51
N VAL A 137 -11.80 -1.44 13.59
CA VAL A 137 -11.54 -0.95 14.94
C VAL A 137 -10.04 -1.02 15.27
N ILE A 138 -9.40 -2.16 15.02
CA ILE A 138 -7.96 -2.33 15.25
C ILE A 138 -7.15 -1.34 14.41
N PHE A 139 -7.45 -1.23 13.11
CA PHE A 139 -6.77 -0.33 12.19
C PHE A 139 -6.85 1.13 12.64
N LEU A 140 -8.02 1.60 13.09
CA LEU A 140 -8.20 2.97 13.57
C LEU A 140 -7.47 3.25 14.89
N LEU A 141 -7.46 2.29 15.81
CA LEU A 141 -6.72 2.41 17.07
C LEU A 141 -5.21 2.47 16.82
N VAL A 142 -4.69 1.58 15.97
CA VAL A 142 -3.28 1.57 15.55
C VAL A 142 -2.92 2.87 14.84
N SER A 143 -3.75 3.31 13.89
CA SER A 143 -3.57 4.57 13.14
C SER A 143 -3.45 5.77 14.08
N ARG A 144 -4.36 5.88 15.07
CA ARG A 144 -4.33 6.96 16.05
C ARG A 144 -3.08 6.92 16.93
N TYR A 145 -2.73 5.75 17.45
CA TYR A 145 -1.53 5.56 18.25
C TYR A 145 -0.27 5.93 17.47
N TRP A 146 -0.17 5.44 16.23
CA TRP A 146 1.01 5.64 15.39
C TRP A 146 1.17 7.09 14.95
N PHE A 147 0.07 7.77 14.58
CA PHE A 147 0.13 9.18 14.22
C PHE A 147 0.62 10.05 15.39
N ALA A 148 0.12 9.80 16.60
CA ALA A 148 0.59 10.51 17.80
C ALA A 148 2.10 10.29 18.00
N ARG A 149 2.58 9.05 17.85
CA ARG A 149 4.00 8.71 17.97
C ARG A 149 4.85 9.37 16.89
N MET A 150 4.41 9.38 15.63
CA MET A 150 5.10 10.04 14.52
C MET A 150 5.18 11.56 14.73
N ASN A 151 4.13 12.17 15.26
CA ASN A 151 4.09 13.62 15.49
C ASN A 151 4.96 14.04 16.70
N GLN A 152 5.06 13.21 17.73
CA GLN A 152 5.85 13.50 18.94
C GLN A 152 7.32 13.07 18.83
N LYS A 153 7.60 11.96 18.16
CA LYS A 153 8.94 11.35 18.02
C LYS A 153 9.24 11.03 16.55
N PRO A 154 9.50 12.05 15.69
CA PRO A 154 9.73 11.87 14.26
C PRO A 154 11.14 11.35 13.91
N TYR A 155 11.71 10.44 14.72
CA TYR A 155 13.07 9.93 14.57
C TYR A 155 13.20 8.47 15.00
N GLY A 156 14.39 7.89 14.78
CA GLY A 156 14.70 6.50 15.16
C GLY A 156 13.78 5.47 14.53
N LEU A 157 13.38 4.47 15.32
CA LEU A 157 12.56 3.34 14.86
C LEU A 157 11.18 3.76 14.33
N THR A 158 10.56 4.77 14.93
CA THR A 158 9.25 5.28 14.44
C THR A 158 9.37 5.83 13.04
N ARG A 159 10.41 6.61 12.77
CA ARG A 159 10.68 7.13 11.42
C ARG A 159 10.99 6.00 10.43
N ALA A 160 11.85 5.05 10.82
CA ALA A 160 12.22 3.92 9.97
C ALA A 160 11.01 3.06 9.60
N LEU A 161 10.18 2.68 10.56
CA LEU A 161 8.98 1.89 10.32
C LEU A 161 7.93 2.65 9.50
N THR A 162 7.71 3.95 9.77
CA THR A 162 6.81 4.76 8.94
C THR A 162 7.26 4.78 7.48
N PHE A 163 8.55 5.02 7.23
CA PHE A 163 9.08 4.99 5.87
C PHE A 163 9.14 3.58 5.27
N TYR A 164 9.18 2.52 6.07
CA TYR A 164 9.13 1.14 5.58
C TYR A 164 7.77 0.83 4.94
N PHE A 165 6.67 1.14 5.62
CA PHE A 165 5.33 0.96 5.02
C PHE A 165 5.09 1.92 3.85
N ALA A 166 5.59 3.16 3.92
CA ALA A 166 5.48 4.09 2.80
C ALA A 166 6.33 3.64 1.59
N ALA A 167 7.55 3.14 1.84
CA ALA A 167 8.43 2.55 0.83
C ALA A 167 7.75 1.36 0.18
N LEU A 168 7.26 0.42 0.99
CA LEU A 168 6.53 -0.76 0.52
C LEU A 168 5.44 -0.35 -0.45
N LEU A 169 4.55 0.57 -0.07
CA LEU A 169 3.50 1.05 -0.97
C LEU A 169 4.06 1.65 -2.27
N ILE A 170 5.01 2.59 -2.16
CA ILE A 170 5.55 3.32 -3.31
C ILE A 170 6.19 2.35 -4.30
N ILE A 171 7.20 1.58 -3.87
CA ILE A 171 7.98 0.76 -4.80
C ILE A 171 7.22 -0.49 -5.27
N HIS A 172 6.25 -0.97 -4.49
CA HIS A 172 5.45 -2.12 -4.87
C HIS A 172 4.40 -1.75 -5.91
N THR A 173 3.82 -0.54 -5.88
CA THR A 173 2.72 -0.11 -6.76
C THR A 173 2.93 -0.39 -8.27
N PRO A 174 4.11 -0.14 -8.87
CA PRO A 174 4.35 -0.44 -10.28
C PRO A 174 4.06 -1.89 -10.68
N ALA A 175 4.45 -2.87 -9.86
CA ALA A 175 4.47 -4.26 -10.29
C ALA A 175 3.07 -4.86 -10.46
N PRO A 176 2.12 -4.72 -9.50
CA PRO A 176 0.73 -5.10 -9.69
C PRO A 176 0.06 -4.41 -10.87
N ILE A 177 0.37 -3.13 -11.12
CA ILE A 177 -0.18 -2.39 -12.26
C ILE A 177 0.32 -2.99 -13.57
N LEU A 178 1.63 -3.23 -13.69
CA LEU A 178 2.21 -3.85 -14.89
C LEU A 178 1.69 -5.28 -15.10
N LEU A 179 1.42 -6.03 -14.03
CA LEU A 179 0.77 -7.33 -14.07
C LEU A 179 -0.65 -7.25 -14.63
N LEU A 180 -1.48 -6.34 -14.10
CA LEU A 180 -2.85 -6.12 -14.59
C LEU A 180 -2.90 -5.62 -16.04
N LEU A 181 -1.87 -4.89 -16.49
CA LEU A 181 -1.72 -4.46 -17.88
C LEU A 181 -1.15 -5.55 -18.80
N GLY A 182 -0.88 -6.75 -18.27
CA GLY A 182 -0.30 -7.88 -19.01
C GLY A 182 1.12 -7.61 -19.52
N LYS A 183 1.88 -6.69 -18.90
CA LYS A 183 3.23 -6.31 -19.33
C LYS A 183 4.33 -7.16 -18.73
N GLN A 184 4.07 -7.71 -17.55
CA GLN A 184 4.97 -8.65 -16.89
C GLN A 184 4.18 -9.58 -15.98
N HIS A 185 4.72 -10.77 -15.74
CA HIS A 185 4.28 -11.66 -14.68
C HIS A 185 5.49 -12.37 -14.08
N TYR A 186 5.27 -13.00 -12.93
CA TYR A 186 6.31 -13.74 -12.23
C TYR A 186 5.92 -15.21 -12.13
N GLU A 187 6.90 -16.08 -12.43
CA GLU A 187 6.74 -17.53 -12.47
C GLU A 187 7.85 -18.18 -11.63
N ILE A 188 7.47 -19.03 -10.67
CA ILE A 188 8.37 -19.90 -9.92
C ILE A 188 7.64 -21.23 -9.76
N GLY A 189 8.11 -22.27 -10.44
CA GLY A 189 7.34 -23.52 -10.60
C GLY A 189 6.76 -24.13 -9.31
N ILE A 190 7.43 -24.01 -8.16
CA ILE A 190 6.87 -24.46 -6.86
C ILE A 190 5.64 -23.62 -6.48
N ILE A 191 5.72 -22.31 -6.61
CA ILE A 191 4.61 -21.38 -6.29
C ILE A 191 3.48 -21.57 -7.29
N ASP A 192 3.78 -21.70 -8.59
CA ASP A 192 2.75 -21.89 -9.62
C ASP A 192 1.98 -23.20 -9.44
N SER A 193 2.69 -24.27 -9.09
CA SER A 193 2.04 -25.55 -8.79
C SER A 193 1.12 -25.50 -7.57
N TRP A 194 1.43 -24.65 -6.59
CA TRP A 194 0.63 -24.47 -5.38
C TRP A 194 -0.54 -23.49 -5.59
N ALA A 195 -0.29 -22.37 -6.26
CA ALA A 195 -1.25 -21.30 -6.50
C ALA A 195 -2.29 -21.71 -7.56
N GLY A 196 -1.87 -22.45 -8.59
CA GLY A 196 -2.72 -22.86 -9.70
C GLY A 196 -3.18 -21.71 -10.61
N ASP A 197 -2.66 -20.49 -10.39
CA ASP A 197 -3.04 -19.28 -11.11
C ASP A 197 -1.86 -18.30 -11.17
N PHE A 198 -1.53 -17.81 -12.37
CA PHE A 198 -0.34 -16.96 -12.56
C PHE A 198 -0.48 -15.56 -11.93
N TYR A 199 -1.70 -15.02 -11.78
CA TYR A 199 -1.90 -13.76 -11.06
C TYR A 199 -1.64 -13.98 -9.58
N LEU A 200 -2.14 -15.06 -8.99
CA LEU A 200 -1.89 -15.38 -7.58
C LEU A 200 -0.39 -15.61 -7.32
N SER A 201 0.26 -16.42 -8.15
CA SER A 201 1.72 -16.61 -8.07
C SER A 201 2.47 -15.29 -8.15
N SER A 202 2.12 -14.47 -9.14
CA SER A 202 2.76 -13.16 -9.32
C SER A 202 2.53 -12.26 -8.11
N ILE A 203 1.31 -12.18 -7.58
CA ILE A 203 0.97 -11.38 -6.39
C ILE A 203 1.85 -11.79 -5.20
N ILE A 204 2.02 -13.09 -4.97
CA ILE A 204 2.84 -13.63 -3.87
C ILE A 204 4.32 -13.29 -4.06
N ILE A 205 4.87 -13.57 -5.24
CA ILE A 205 6.29 -13.31 -5.54
C ILE A 205 6.58 -11.82 -5.42
N ILE A 206 5.75 -11.00 -6.08
CA ILE A 206 5.85 -9.54 -6.06
C ILE A 206 5.79 -9.03 -4.61
N PHE A 207 4.85 -9.51 -3.80
CA PHE A 207 4.70 -9.06 -2.41
C PHE A 207 5.97 -9.34 -1.60
N PHE A 208 6.46 -10.58 -1.57
CA PHE A 208 7.64 -10.94 -0.77
C PHE A 208 8.92 -10.27 -1.26
N TYR A 209 9.11 -10.16 -2.58
CA TYR A 209 10.24 -9.44 -3.15
C TYR A 209 10.24 -7.97 -2.73
N HIS A 210 9.12 -7.25 -2.88
CA HIS A 210 9.05 -5.84 -2.51
C HIS A 210 9.06 -5.62 -0.99
N LEU A 211 8.63 -6.60 -0.20
CA LEU A 211 8.80 -6.59 1.26
C LEU A 211 10.29 -6.55 1.64
N ALA A 212 11.11 -7.39 1.02
CA ALA A 212 12.55 -7.39 1.21
C ALA A 212 13.22 -6.13 0.64
N GLU A 213 12.81 -5.70 -0.55
CA GLU A 213 13.36 -4.52 -1.22
C GLU A 213 13.06 -3.23 -0.45
N SER A 214 11.85 -3.07 0.06
CA SER A 214 11.46 -1.90 0.87
C SER A 214 12.23 -1.82 2.19
N PHE A 215 12.53 -2.97 2.79
CA PHE A 215 13.42 -3.04 3.96
C PHE A 215 14.82 -2.53 3.62
N LEU A 216 15.42 -3.03 2.53
CA LEU A 216 16.75 -2.60 2.08
C LEU A 216 16.75 -1.12 1.69
N LEU A 217 15.73 -0.65 0.98
CA LEU A 217 15.56 0.75 0.62
C LEU A 217 15.58 1.65 1.86
N VAL A 218 14.80 1.33 2.89
CA VAL A 218 14.80 2.11 4.15
C VAL A 218 16.12 2.02 4.88
N LEU A 219 16.75 0.84 4.93
CA LEU A 219 18.05 0.67 5.56
C LEU A 219 19.09 1.60 4.92
N PHE A 220 19.21 1.57 3.60
CA PHE A 220 20.21 2.37 2.88
C PHE A 220 19.85 3.86 2.76
N ALA A 221 18.57 4.20 2.59
CA ALA A 221 18.16 5.59 2.35
C ALA A 221 17.84 6.36 3.64
N CYS A 222 17.28 5.71 4.66
CA CYS A 222 16.79 6.36 5.87
C CYS A 222 17.69 6.13 7.09
N VAL A 223 18.29 4.93 7.23
CA VAL A 223 19.07 4.55 8.42
C VAL A 223 20.55 4.89 8.22
N PHE A 224 21.12 4.55 7.07
CA PHE A 224 22.50 4.92 6.76
C PHE A 224 22.59 6.40 6.37
N ASN A 225 23.18 7.19 7.26
CA ASN A 225 23.18 8.65 7.17
C ASN A 225 24.09 9.25 6.08
N LYS A 226 24.79 8.43 5.28
CA LYS A 226 25.76 8.92 4.28
C LYS A 226 25.13 8.92 2.88
N TRP A 227 25.35 10.00 2.13
CA TRP A 227 24.69 10.22 0.84
C TRP A 227 24.94 9.12 -0.19
N TYR A 228 26.14 8.52 -0.20
CA TYR A 228 26.51 7.48 -1.17
C TYR A 228 25.73 6.17 -0.99
N TRP A 229 25.23 5.89 0.22
CA TRP A 229 24.37 4.72 0.44
C TRP A 229 23.05 4.82 -0.29
N LYS A 230 22.60 6.05 -0.63
CA LYS A 230 21.38 6.28 -1.41
C LYS A 230 21.49 5.84 -2.88
N VAL A 231 22.68 5.48 -3.35
CA VAL A 231 22.88 4.91 -4.71
C VAL A 231 22.52 3.43 -4.74
N ILE A 232 22.71 2.70 -3.63
CA ILE A 232 22.47 1.24 -3.59
C ILE A 232 21.04 0.86 -3.96
N PRO A 233 19.99 1.55 -3.47
CA PRO A 233 18.63 1.24 -3.88
C PRO A 233 18.36 1.36 -5.38
N PHE A 234 19.13 2.12 -6.15
CA PHE A 234 19.00 2.15 -7.62
C PHE A 234 19.73 0.97 -8.29
N ILE A 235 20.78 0.43 -7.65
CA ILE A 235 21.53 -0.71 -8.20
C ILE A 235 20.76 -2.02 -7.94
N LEU A 236 20.09 -2.12 -6.80
CA LEU A 236 19.46 -3.35 -6.35
C LEU A 236 18.35 -3.87 -7.31
N PRO A 237 17.35 -3.08 -7.74
CA PRO A 237 16.34 -3.54 -8.71
C PRO A 237 16.97 -3.90 -10.05
N LEU A 238 17.94 -3.13 -10.54
CA LEU A 238 18.66 -3.44 -11.78
C LEU A 238 19.25 -4.85 -11.74
N VAL A 239 19.94 -5.20 -10.65
CA VAL A 239 20.56 -6.51 -10.47
C VAL A 239 19.50 -7.60 -10.30
N VAL A 240 18.54 -7.41 -9.39
CA VAL A 240 17.53 -8.42 -9.06
C VAL A 240 16.63 -8.73 -10.26
N GLN A 241 16.09 -7.70 -10.92
CA GLN A 241 15.23 -7.89 -12.09
C GLN A 241 15.99 -8.52 -13.26
N SER A 242 17.26 -8.16 -13.47
CA SER A 242 18.10 -8.82 -14.48
C SER A 242 18.34 -10.29 -14.18
N ILE A 243 18.54 -10.65 -12.90
CA ILE A 243 18.66 -12.05 -12.47
C ILE A 243 17.33 -12.77 -12.70
N PHE A 244 16.21 -12.16 -12.29
CA PHE A 244 14.88 -12.76 -12.47
C PHE A 244 14.55 -13.00 -13.93
N THR A 245 14.84 -12.07 -14.84
CA THR A 245 14.65 -12.30 -16.29
C THR A 245 15.56 -13.42 -16.80
N LYS A 246 16.83 -13.45 -16.41
CA LYS A 246 17.76 -14.53 -16.82
C LYS A 246 17.35 -15.92 -16.32
N MET A 247 16.70 -15.98 -15.17
CA MET A 247 16.19 -17.21 -14.57
C MET A 247 14.78 -17.58 -15.05
N ASN A 248 14.19 -16.80 -15.97
CA ASN A 248 12.78 -16.90 -16.38
C ASN A 248 11.80 -16.80 -15.21
N ILE A 249 12.19 -16.13 -14.11
CA ILE A 249 11.30 -15.81 -12.99
C ILE A 249 10.44 -14.60 -13.35
N LEU A 250 11.04 -13.56 -13.96
CA LEU A 250 10.31 -12.43 -14.50
C LEU A 250 10.10 -12.65 -15.99
N VAL A 251 8.85 -12.87 -16.39
CA VAL A 251 8.44 -13.02 -17.78
C VAL A 251 7.83 -11.72 -18.25
N LEU A 252 8.35 -11.19 -19.35
CA LEU A 252 7.90 -9.94 -19.95
C LEU A 252 7.11 -10.24 -21.23
N ASP A 253 6.08 -9.44 -21.48
CA ASP A 253 5.36 -9.47 -22.77
C ASP A 253 6.30 -9.16 -23.94
N ASP A 254 6.05 -9.75 -25.11
CA ASP A 254 6.95 -9.67 -26.28
C ASP A 254 7.28 -8.23 -26.71
N GLN A 255 6.36 -7.29 -26.47
CA GLN A 255 6.55 -5.88 -26.80
C GLN A 255 7.13 -5.05 -25.64
N TRP A 256 7.17 -5.62 -24.43
CA TRP A 256 7.60 -4.95 -23.22
C TRP A 256 9.04 -5.30 -22.85
N LYS A 257 9.94 -4.32 -22.96
CA LYS A 257 11.37 -4.52 -22.66
C LYS A 257 11.67 -4.30 -21.18
N LEU A 258 12.62 -5.06 -20.65
CA LEU A 258 13.09 -4.94 -19.26
C LEU A 258 13.46 -3.50 -18.87
N VAL A 259 14.05 -2.74 -19.81
CA VAL A 259 14.42 -1.34 -19.58
C VAL A 259 13.23 -0.46 -19.17
N TYR A 260 12.02 -0.73 -19.68
CA TYR A 260 10.82 0.04 -19.32
C TYR A 260 10.40 -0.25 -17.89
N THR A 261 10.41 -1.52 -17.48
CA THR A 261 10.18 -1.91 -16.07
C THR A 261 11.19 -1.22 -15.17
N LEU A 262 12.48 -1.33 -15.48
CA LEU A 262 13.54 -0.71 -14.67
C LEU A 262 13.35 0.80 -14.52
N LEU A 263 13.11 1.52 -15.62
CA LEU A 263 12.89 2.97 -15.57
C LEU A 263 11.72 3.36 -14.68
N ILE A 264 10.61 2.61 -14.71
CA ILE A 264 9.48 2.87 -13.82
C ILE A 264 9.90 2.68 -12.36
N TYR A 265 10.59 1.59 -12.02
CA TYR A 265 11.01 1.32 -10.65
C TYR A 265 11.95 2.41 -10.13
N GLU A 266 12.92 2.85 -10.95
CA GLU A 266 13.85 3.92 -10.56
C GLU A 266 13.13 5.26 -10.30
N ILE A 267 12.07 5.57 -11.05
CA ILE A 267 11.23 6.75 -10.78
C ILE A 267 10.58 6.66 -9.40
N PHE A 268 10.01 5.50 -9.05
CA PHE A 268 9.35 5.32 -7.75
C PHE A 268 10.34 5.34 -6.59
N ILE A 269 11.54 4.80 -6.77
CA ILE A 269 12.64 4.89 -5.80
C ILE A 269 13.10 6.35 -5.62
N ALA A 270 13.25 7.10 -6.72
CA ALA A 270 13.57 8.51 -6.67
C ALA A 270 12.48 9.32 -5.94
N ILE A 271 11.20 9.05 -6.20
CA ILE A 271 10.07 9.66 -5.49
C ILE A 271 10.18 9.38 -3.98
N PHE A 272 10.45 8.14 -3.59
CA PHE A 272 10.63 7.78 -2.17
C PHE A 272 11.80 8.54 -1.54
N ILE A 273 12.97 8.60 -2.20
CA ILE A 273 14.15 9.31 -1.66
C ILE A 273 13.88 10.81 -1.53
N LEU A 274 13.16 11.42 -2.47
CA LEU A 274 12.73 12.81 -2.36
C LEU A 274 11.77 13.01 -1.18
N LEU A 275 10.82 12.09 -1.01
CA LEU A 275 9.88 12.10 0.10
C LEU A 275 10.62 11.99 1.45
N GLU A 276 11.56 11.06 1.61
CA GLU A 276 12.42 10.93 2.79
C GLU A 276 13.21 12.22 3.05
N LYS A 277 13.76 12.83 1.99
CA LYS A 277 14.60 14.03 2.08
C LYS A 277 13.81 15.27 2.51
N TYR A 278 12.51 15.36 2.26
CA TYR A 278 11.71 16.56 2.55
C TYR A 278 10.66 16.39 3.66
N THR A 279 10.52 15.18 4.21
CA THR A 279 9.47 14.90 5.21
C THR A 279 10.05 14.31 6.51
N LEU A 280 9.30 14.45 7.61
CA LEU A 280 9.65 13.91 8.94
C LEU A 280 11.11 14.16 9.36
N LYS A 281 11.61 15.39 9.17
CA LYS A 281 12.92 15.78 9.71
C LYS A 281 12.78 16.11 11.20
N PRO A 282 13.63 15.56 12.07
CA PRO A 282 13.74 16.04 13.44
C PRO A 282 14.26 17.48 13.41
N ASP A 283 13.60 18.39 14.14
CA ASP A 283 14.11 19.73 14.36
C ASP A 283 15.50 19.62 14.99
N LEU A 284 16.49 20.30 14.39
CA LEU A 284 17.91 20.18 14.75
C LEU A 284 18.20 20.50 16.22
N ASN A 285 17.29 21.21 16.91
CA ASN A 285 17.40 21.56 18.31
C ASN A 285 17.18 20.39 19.28
N ASN A 286 16.61 19.25 18.85
CA ASN A 286 16.34 18.09 19.72
C ASN A 286 17.39 16.98 19.61
N ARG A 287 18.49 17.15 18.86
CA ARG A 287 19.54 16.12 18.72
C ARG A 287 20.52 16.03 19.91
N TYR A 288 20.35 16.87 20.94
CA TYR A 288 21.23 16.91 22.11
C TYR A 288 20.64 16.25 23.36
N ILE A 289 19.52 15.53 23.25
CA ILE A 289 18.97 14.78 24.38
C ILE A 289 18.92 13.31 24.01
N ILE A 290 20.11 12.70 24.14
CA ILE A 290 20.45 11.30 24.47
C ILE A 290 19.58 10.20 23.85
#